data_AF-A0A7C4ALL7-F1
#
_entry.id   AF-A0A7C4ALL7-F1
#
_cell.length_a   1.000
_cell.length_b   1.000
_cell.length_c   1.000
_cell.angle_alpha   90.00
_cell.angle_beta   90.00
_cell.angle_gamma   90.00
#
_symmetry.space_group_name_H-M   'P 1'
#
loop_
_entity.id
_entity.type
_entity.pdbx_description
1 polymer ?
#
loop_
_entity_poly.entity_id
_entity_poly.type
_entity_poly.pdbx_seq_one_letter_code
_entity_poly.pdbx_strand_id
1 'polypeptide(L)'
;MARGPKKKRPVKESDLHGYKYFKRFITLLERFHLIHDHHNRTLHYDQYICLLLFYFFNPVLTSLRAIQQASTLHKVQAALGIRATSLGSLSEAAQVFDPQLLLPLMQQLAQKACCIEKDPLLKDIEQALVTVDGSLLPALPRMLWALWLDDQHRAAKLHLEFDIRTHLPRGA
;
A
#
# COMPACT_ATOMS: atom_id res chain seq x y z
N MET A 1 10.20 37.60 -4.33
CA MET A 1 10.47 36.31 -5.02
C MET A 1 10.24 35.18 -4.02
N ALA A 2 9.26 34.29 -4.26
CA ALA A 2 9.04 33.14 -3.39
C ALA A 2 10.26 32.21 -3.48
N ARG A 3 10.93 31.94 -2.35
CA ARG A 3 12.01 30.95 -2.29
C ARG A 3 11.45 29.60 -2.75
N GLY A 4 12.07 29.00 -3.76
CA GLY A 4 11.73 27.66 -4.22
C GLY A 4 11.80 26.63 -3.07
N PRO A 5 11.13 25.48 -3.21
CA PRO A 5 11.11 24.46 -2.16
C PRO A 5 12.53 24.05 -1.78
N LYS A 6 12.82 23.92 -0.47
CA LYS A 6 14.12 23.43 0.00
C LYS A 6 14.37 22.02 -0.56
N LYS A 7 15.57 21.80 -1.11
CA LYS A 7 15.98 20.49 -1.64
C LYS A 7 15.96 19.46 -0.51
N LYS A 8 15.11 18.44 -0.63
CA LYS A 8 15.06 17.33 0.34
C LYS A 8 16.40 16.58 0.32
N ARG A 9 16.86 16.14 1.50
CA ARG A 9 18.07 15.31 1.62
C ARG A 9 17.85 13.98 0.90
N PRO A 10 18.87 13.41 0.24
CA PRO A 10 18.76 12.10 -0.39
C PRO A 10 18.52 11.03 0.67
N VAL A 11 17.67 10.05 0.34
CA VAL A 11 17.35 8.91 1.21
C VAL A 11 18.59 8.01 1.33
N LYS A 12 18.93 7.61 2.56
CA LYS A 12 20.00 6.65 2.82
C LYS A 12 19.45 5.31 3.28
N GLU A 13 20.25 4.26 3.15
CA GLU A 13 19.87 2.92 3.61
C GLU A 13 19.61 2.83 5.13
N SER A 14 20.26 3.70 5.91
CA SER A 14 20.07 3.82 7.37
C SER A 14 18.70 4.37 7.75
N ASP A 15 18.04 5.10 6.84
CA ASP A 15 16.76 5.76 7.07
C ASP A 15 15.57 4.81 6.78
N LEU A 16 15.89 3.57 6.36
CA LEU A 16 14.96 2.61 5.81
C LEU A 16 14.93 1.34 6.68
N HIS A 17 13.72 0.81 6.87
CA HIS A 17 13.40 -0.31 7.72
C HIS A 17 12.38 -1.25 7.03
N GLY A 18 11.95 -2.29 7.74
CA GLY A 18 10.89 -3.19 7.26
C GLY A 18 11.33 -4.25 6.24
N TYR A 19 12.63 -4.33 5.90
CA TYR A 19 13.17 -5.30 4.93
C TYR A 19 12.78 -6.76 5.22
N LYS A 20 12.71 -7.14 6.51
CA LYS A 20 12.43 -8.53 6.94
C LYS A 20 11.09 -9.09 6.45
N TYR A 21 10.12 -8.23 6.13
CA TYR A 21 8.78 -8.65 5.74
C TYR A 21 8.67 -8.98 4.24
N PHE A 22 9.59 -8.44 3.40
CA PHE A 22 9.45 -8.50 1.94
C PHE A 22 9.62 -9.88 1.36
N LYS A 23 10.38 -10.78 2.00
CA LYS A 23 10.48 -12.17 1.54
C LYS A 23 9.11 -12.84 1.40
N ARG A 24 8.17 -12.58 2.32
CA ARG A 24 6.80 -13.12 2.24
C ARG A 24 5.96 -12.42 1.18
N PHE A 25 6.11 -11.10 1.04
CA PHE A 25 5.38 -10.33 0.03
C PHE A 25 5.78 -10.71 -1.38
N ILE A 26 7.08 -10.88 -1.66
CA ILE A 26 7.57 -11.27 -2.98
C ILE A 26 6.91 -12.57 -3.42
N THR A 27 7.02 -13.63 -2.62
CA THR A 27 6.41 -14.94 -2.95
C THR A 27 4.88 -14.85 -3.11
N LEU A 28 4.21 -14.03 -2.32
CA LEU A 28 2.76 -13.82 -2.45
C LEU A 28 2.40 -13.13 -3.77
N LEU A 29 3.23 -12.18 -4.20
CA LEU A 29 2.98 -11.28 -5.32
C LEU A 29 3.53 -11.79 -6.66
N GLU A 30 4.36 -12.83 -6.68
CA GLU A 30 4.94 -13.44 -7.91
C GLU A 30 3.91 -13.65 -9.03
N ARG A 31 2.66 -14.01 -8.68
CA ARG A 31 1.55 -14.19 -9.64
C ARG A 31 1.23 -12.95 -10.49
N PHE A 32 1.62 -11.76 -10.03
CA PHE A 32 1.37 -10.50 -10.72
C PHE A 32 2.52 -10.10 -11.66
N HIS A 33 3.64 -10.82 -11.68
CA HIS A 33 4.84 -10.42 -12.42
C HIS A 33 4.59 -10.31 -13.94
N LEU A 34 3.82 -11.23 -14.50
CA LEU A 34 3.53 -11.30 -15.94
C LEU A 34 2.34 -10.43 -16.36
N ILE A 35 1.67 -9.76 -15.42
CA ILE A 35 0.51 -8.93 -15.72
C ILE A 35 0.98 -7.64 -16.40
N HIS A 36 0.41 -7.37 -17.58
CA HIS A 36 0.82 -6.26 -18.45
C HIS A 36 2.33 -6.27 -18.77
N ASP A 37 2.91 -7.47 -18.88
CA ASP A 37 4.30 -7.62 -19.31
C ASP A 37 4.49 -7.11 -20.74
N HIS A 38 5.62 -6.43 -20.97
CA HIS A 38 5.93 -5.79 -22.24
C HIS A 38 7.45 -5.69 -22.39
N HIS A 39 7.98 -5.91 -23.60
CA HIS A 39 9.42 -5.99 -23.83
C HIS A 39 10.21 -4.74 -23.40
N ASN A 40 9.58 -3.56 -23.45
CA ASN A 40 10.15 -2.28 -23.00
C ASN A 40 9.92 -1.97 -21.50
N ARG A 41 9.12 -2.78 -20.80
CA ARG A 41 8.79 -2.57 -19.40
C ARG A 41 9.81 -3.28 -18.52
N THR A 42 10.41 -2.55 -17.59
CA THR A 42 11.39 -3.09 -16.65
C THR A 42 10.88 -3.18 -15.22
N LEU A 43 9.78 -2.46 -14.93
CA LEU A 43 9.05 -2.46 -13.66
C LEU A 43 7.77 -3.27 -13.83
N HIS A 44 7.67 -4.38 -13.11
CA HIS A 44 6.52 -5.30 -13.15
C HIS A 44 5.54 -5.02 -11.99
N TYR A 45 4.35 -5.62 -12.04
CA TYR A 45 3.29 -5.23 -11.12
C TYR A 45 3.58 -5.63 -9.66
N ASP A 46 4.08 -6.85 -9.45
CA ASP A 46 4.58 -7.34 -8.17
C ASP A 46 5.64 -6.40 -7.57
N GLN A 47 6.58 -5.94 -8.39
CA GLN A 47 7.64 -5.01 -8.00
C GLN A 47 7.08 -3.63 -7.64
N TYR A 48 6.09 -3.15 -8.39
CA TYR A 48 5.41 -1.88 -8.11
C TYR A 48 4.67 -1.94 -6.76
N ILE A 49 3.95 -3.04 -6.49
CA ILE A 49 3.27 -3.25 -5.20
C ILE A 49 4.29 -3.30 -4.06
N CYS A 50 5.42 -4.00 -4.24
CA CYS A 50 6.50 -4.01 -3.26
C CYS A 50 7.03 -2.59 -2.96
N LEU A 51 7.21 -1.76 -3.99
CA LEU A 51 7.63 -0.37 -3.82
C LEU A 51 6.60 0.47 -3.05
N LEU A 52 5.29 0.27 -3.29
CA LEU A 52 4.23 0.94 -2.55
C LEU A 52 4.19 0.49 -1.08
N LEU A 53 4.28 -0.82 -0.80
CA LEU A 53 4.36 -1.33 0.57
C LEU A 53 5.60 -0.78 1.28
N PHE A 54 6.72 -0.68 0.57
CA PHE A 54 7.95 -0.15 1.14
C PHE A 54 7.84 1.34 1.46
N TYR A 55 7.14 2.11 0.64
CA TYR A 55 6.74 3.49 0.95
C TYR A 55 5.93 3.56 2.24
N PHE A 56 4.91 2.71 2.43
CA PHE A 56 4.10 2.71 3.65
C PHE A 56 4.88 2.31 4.90
N PHE A 57 5.88 1.44 4.79
CA PHE A 57 6.73 1.06 5.92
C PHE A 57 7.76 2.12 6.30
N ASN A 58 8.03 3.08 5.43
CA ASN A 58 9.12 4.03 5.59
C ASN A 58 8.59 5.46 5.45
N PRO A 59 8.17 6.10 6.56
CA PRO A 59 7.64 7.47 6.56
C PRO A 59 8.58 8.53 5.96
N VAL A 60 9.88 8.21 5.87
CA VAL A 60 10.88 9.07 5.21
C VAL A 60 10.62 9.19 3.70
N LEU A 61 10.05 8.15 3.09
CA LEU A 61 9.62 8.15 1.71
C LEU A 61 8.28 8.90 1.61
N THR A 62 8.33 10.14 1.11
CA THR A 62 7.13 11.02 1.06
C THR A 62 6.75 11.42 -0.37
N SER A 63 7.35 10.80 -1.38
CA SER A 63 7.06 11.12 -2.79
C SER A 63 7.53 10.01 -3.73
N LEU A 64 7.00 9.98 -4.96
CA LEU A 64 7.48 9.10 -6.02
C LEU A 64 8.99 9.27 -6.29
N ARG A 65 9.51 10.49 -6.15
CA ARG A 65 10.96 10.75 -6.32
C ARG A 65 11.80 10.12 -5.21
N ALA A 66 11.27 10.09 -3.97
CA ALA A 66 11.94 9.40 -2.87
C ALA A 66 11.93 7.87 -3.09
N ILE A 67 10.82 7.31 -3.60
CA ILE A 67 10.73 5.89 -3.98
C ILE A 67 11.73 5.57 -5.10
N GLN A 68 11.80 6.43 -6.13
CA GLN A 68 12.76 6.32 -7.23
C GLN A 68 14.20 6.28 -6.70
N GLN A 69 14.57 7.20 -5.81
CA GLN A 69 15.90 7.22 -5.18
C GLN A 69 16.14 5.97 -4.31
N ALA A 70 15.17 5.54 -3.53
CA ALA A 70 15.29 4.33 -2.73
C ALA A 70 15.51 3.09 -3.62
N SER A 71 14.86 3.01 -4.78
CA SER A 71 15.03 1.91 -5.73
C SER A 71 16.45 1.79 -6.30
N THR A 72 17.27 2.84 -6.23
CA THR A 72 18.68 2.78 -6.69
C THR A 72 19.63 2.21 -5.62
N LEU A 73 19.17 2.05 -4.37
CA LEU A 73 19.98 1.51 -3.29
C LEU A 73 20.08 -0.01 -3.43
N HIS A 74 21.30 -0.54 -3.39
CA HIS A 74 21.55 -1.97 -3.60
C HIS A 74 20.82 -2.83 -2.57
N LYS A 75 20.79 -2.40 -1.31
CA LYS A 75 20.06 -3.12 -0.26
C LYS A 75 18.55 -3.19 -0.52
N VAL A 76 17.96 -2.12 -1.08
CA VAL A 76 16.54 -2.10 -1.43
C VAL A 76 16.27 -3.03 -2.60
N GLN A 77 17.10 -3.01 -3.64
CA GLN A 77 16.98 -3.92 -4.79
C GLN A 77 17.03 -5.38 -4.35
N ALA A 78 18.02 -5.74 -3.52
CA ALA A 78 18.18 -7.09 -3.00
C ALA A 78 17.00 -7.52 -2.12
N ALA A 79 16.49 -6.63 -1.26
CA ALA A 79 15.42 -6.97 -0.33
C ALA A 79 14.03 -7.06 -0.98
N LEU A 80 13.77 -6.25 -2.02
CA LEU A 80 12.48 -6.21 -2.70
C LEU A 80 12.46 -7.05 -3.98
N GLY A 81 13.60 -7.55 -4.46
CA GLY A 81 13.69 -8.30 -5.72
C GLY A 81 13.43 -7.42 -6.95
N ILE A 82 13.85 -6.15 -6.89
CA ILE A 82 13.56 -5.15 -7.94
C ILE A 82 14.84 -4.64 -8.59
N ARG A 83 14.70 -4.04 -9.77
CA ARG A 83 15.72 -3.19 -10.38
C ARG A 83 15.47 -1.73 -10.02
N ALA A 84 16.50 -0.89 -10.18
CA ALA A 84 16.32 0.55 -10.16
C ALA A 84 15.23 0.95 -11.17
N THR A 85 14.27 1.75 -10.71
CA THR A 85 13.16 2.21 -11.55
C THR A 85 13.27 3.70 -11.84
N SER A 86 12.70 4.11 -12.96
CA SER A 86 12.65 5.52 -13.36
C SER A 86 11.40 6.21 -12.79
N LEU A 87 11.44 7.53 -12.68
CA LEU A 87 10.25 8.29 -12.27
C LEU A 87 9.12 8.16 -13.30
N GLY A 88 9.44 8.05 -14.59
CA GLY A 88 8.47 7.85 -15.66
C GLY A 88 7.73 6.52 -15.50
N SER A 89 8.49 5.43 -15.31
CA SER A 89 7.93 4.10 -15.08
C SER A 89 7.03 4.04 -13.84
N LEU A 90 7.42 4.69 -12.74
CA LEU A 90 6.60 4.79 -11.53
C LEU A 90 5.31 5.58 -11.75
N SER A 91 5.40 6.69 -12.49
CA SER A 91 4.23 7.53 -12.77
C SER A 91 3.24 6.84 -13.72
N GLU A 92 3.73 6.07 -14.68
CA GLU A 92 2.93 5.30 -15.63
C GLU A 92 2.28 4.07 -14.96
N ALA A 93 2.99 3.41 -14.04
CA ALA A 93 2.52 2.19 -13.36
C ALA A 93 1.13 2.33 -12.71
N ALA A 94 0.80 3.50 -12.17
CA ALA A 94 -0.51 3.79 -11.58
C ALA A 94 -1.67 3.82 -12.59
N GLN A 95 -1.39 3.88 -13.89
CA GLN A 95 -2.39 3.81 -14.96
C GLN A 95 -2.39 2.44 -15.64
N VAL A 96 -1.26 1.75 -15.66
CA VAL A 96 -1.10 0.46 -16.36
C VAL A 96 -1.62 -0.70 -15.52
N PHE A 97 -1.31 -0.72 -14.23
CA PHE A 97 -1.64 -1.86 -13.40
C PHE A 97 -2.99 -1.70 -12.73
N ASP A 98 -3.91 -2.61 -13.05
CA ASP A 98 -5.27 -2.59 -12.50
C ASP A 98 -5.31 -3.04 -11.03
N PRO A 99 -5.66 -2.16 -10.07
CA PRO A 99 -5.76 -2.52 -8.65
C PRO A 99 -6.86 -3.55 -8.36
N GLN A 100 -7.86 -3.74 -9.24
CA GLN A 100 -8.92 -4.74 -9.04
C GLN A 100 -8.37 -6.17 -9.00
N LEU A 101 -7.23 -6.41 -9.65
CA LEU A 101 -6.55 -7.71 -9.64
C LEU A 101 -6.05 -8.13 -8.24
N LEU A 102 -5.95 -7.19 -7.30
CA LEU A 102 -5.59 -7.49 -5.92
C LEU A 102 -6.77 -8.01 -5.09
N LEU A 103 -8.02 -7.78 -5.52
CA LEU A 103 -9.20 -8.20 -4.75
C LEU A 103 -9.23 -9.71 -4.45
N PRO A 104 -9.01 -10.62 -5.43
CA PRO A 104 -8.98 -12.04 -5.15
C PRO A 104 -7.87 -12.43 -4.17
N LEU A 105 -6.72 -11.76 -4.23
CA LEU A 105 -5.65 -11.98 -3.28
C LEU A 105 -6.05 -11.54 -1.86
N MET A 106 -6.68 -10.36 -1.73
CA MET A 106 -7.17 -9.87 -0.44
C MET A 106 -8.21 -10.82 0.16
N GLN A 107 -9.15 -11.31 -0.66
CA GLN A 107 -10.13 -12.32 -0.23
C GLN A 107 -9.47 -13.62 0.23
N GLN A 108 -8.49 -14.12 -0.54
CA GLN A 108 -7.73 -15.32 -0.19
C GLN A 108 -6.95 -15.14 1.13
N LEU A 109 -6.41 -13.94 1.37
CA LEU A 109 -5.73 -13.62 2.62
C LEU A 109 -6.70 -13.51 3.80
N ALA A 110 -7.86 -12.88 3.59
CA ALA A 110 -8.91 -12.78 4.60
C ALA A 110 -9.42 -14.17 5.03
N GLN A 111 -9.59 -15.11 4.09
CA GLN A 111 -9.98 -16.49 4.39
C GLN A 111 -8.92 -17.27 5.19
N LYS A 112 -7.64 -16.89 5.08
CA LYS A 112 -6.53 -17.52 5.83
C LYS A 112 -6.27 -16.84 7.16
N ALA A 113 -6.89 -15.69 7.41
CA ALA A 113 -6.71 -14.97 8.65
C ALA A 113 -7.49 -15.69 9.76
N CYS A 114 -6.79 -16.07 10.82
CA CYS A 114 -7.38 -16.74 11.97
C CYS A 114 -7.72 -15.72 13.06
N CYS A 115 -8.73 -16.05 13.86
CA CYS A 115 -9.07 -15.27 15.04
C CYS A 115 -7.88 -15.21 16.01
N ILE A 116 -7.49 -14.00 16.41
CA ILE A 116 -6.38 -13.78 17.34
C ILE A 116 -6.89 -13.49 18.77
N GLU A 117 -8.15 -13.08 18.92
CA GLU A 117 -8.69 -12.69 20.22
C GLU A 117 -8.79 -13.87 21.18
N LYS A 118 -8.33 -13.65 22.41
CA LYS A 118 -8.32 -14.64 23.49
C LYS A 118 -8.97 -14.13 24.76
N ASP A 119 -9.41 -12.86 24.79
CA ASP A 119 -10.01 -12.26 25.97
C ASP A 119 -11.23 -13.07 26.43
N PRO A 120 -11.21 -13.64 27.65
CA PRO A 120 -12.34 -14.36 28.20
C PRO A 120 -13.60 -13.50 28.33
N LEU A 121 -13.47 -12.18 28.55
CA LEU A 121 -14.62 -11.27 28.65
C LEU A 121 -15.44 -11.20 27.36
N LEU A 122 -14.79 -11.39 26.21
CA LEU A 122 -15.44 -11.41 24.90
C LEU A 122 -16.08 -12.76 24.56
N LYS A 123 -15.82 -13.81 25.34
CA LYS A 123 -16.43 -15.14 25.15
C LYS A 123 -17.88 -15.18 25.63
N ASP A 124 -18.15 -14.49 26.74
CA ASP A 124 -19.47 -14.52 27.40
C ASP A 124 -20.49 -13.58 26.74
N ILE A 125 -20.03 -12.70 25.85
CA ILE A 125 -20.91 -11.87 25.03
C ILE A 125 -21.46 -12.79 23.93
N GLU A 126 -22.77 -12.79 23.70
CA GLU A 126 -23.40 -13.61 22.63
C GLU A 126 -23.61 -12.79 21.34
N GLN A 127 -23.60 -11.46 21.44
CA GLN A 127 -23.80 -10.56 20.31
C GLN A 127 -22.53 -10.36 19.48
N ALA A 128 -22.67 -10.21 18.16
CA ALA A 128 -21.57 -9.79 17.32
C ALA A 128 -21.14 -8.37 17.67
N LEU A 129 -19.90 -8.21 18.15
CA LEU A 129 -19.32 -6.91 18.44
C LEU A 129 -18.54 -6.44 17.23
N VAL A 130 -18.91 -5.27 16.72
CA VAL A 130 -18.30 -4.67 15.53
C VAL A 130 -17.70 -3.33 15.89
N THR A 131 -16.46 -3.11 15.48
CA THR A 131 -15.85 -1.78 15.44
C THR A 131 -15.90 -1.25 14.02
N VAL A 132 -16.16 0.04 13.88
CA VAL A 132 -16.21 0.71 12.58
C VAL A 132 -15.11 1.75 12.52
N ASP A 133 -14.24 1.62 11.53
CA ASP A 133 -13.29 2.67 11.17
C ASP A 133 -13.94 3.58 10.12
N GLY A 134 -14.06 4.86 10.48
CA GLY A 134 -14.65 5.93 9.66
C GLY A 134 -13.62 6.93 9.13
N SER A 135 -12.34 6.53 9.03
CA SER A 135 -11.23 7.40 8.63
C SER A 135 -11.51 8.16 7.32
N LEU A 136 -11.22 9.47 7.32
CA LEU A 136 -11.36 10.32 6.15
C LEU A 136 -10.02 10.40 5.41
N LEU A 137 -9.98 9.82 4.21
CA LEU A 137 -8.82 9.87 3.32
C LEU A 137 -8.95 11.09 2.40
N PRO A 138 -8.02 12.07 2.45
CA PRO A 138 -8.09 13.24 1.59
C PRO A 138 -8.20 12.85 0.12
N ALA A 139 -9.21 13.38 -0.56
CA ALA A 139 -9.46 13.07 -1.95
C ALA A 139 -8.36 13.69 -2.83
N LEU A 140 -7.81 12.90 -3.74
CA LEU A 140 -6.88 13.39 -4.75
C LEU A 140 -7.66 13.98 -5.95
N PRO A 141 -7.07 14.89 -6.75
CA PRO A 141 -7.76 15.51 -7.89
C PRO A 141 -8.37 14.51 -8.90
N ARG A 142 -7.82 13.29 -8.99
CA ARG A 142 -8.33 12.22 -9.87
C ARG A 142 -9.54 11.47 -9.30
N MET A 143 -9.87 11.68 -8.03
CA MET A 143 -10.98 11.03 -7.32
C MET A 143 -12.22 11.93 -7.38
N LEU A 144 -12.70 12.25 -8.58
CA LEU A 144 -13.83 13.18 -8.77
C LEU A 144 -15.07 12.76 -7.96
N TRP A 145 -15.29 11.46 -7.83
CA TRP A 145 -16.35 10.86 -7.01
C TRP A 145 -16.28 11.23 -5.52
N ALA A 146 -15.11 11.60 -5.00
CA ALA A 146 -14.87 11.97 -3.60
C ALA A 146 -14.81 13.50 -3.36
N LEU A 147 -14.99 14.31 -4.41
CA LEU A 147 -14.97 15.79 -4.32
C LEU A 147 -16.39 16.38 -4.11
N TRP A 148 -17.37 15.56 -3.76
CA TRP A 148 -18.81 15.92 -3.84
C TRP A 148 -19.35 16.75 -2.67
N LEU A 149 -18.64 16.82 -1.53
CA LEU A 149 -19.15 17.50 -0.33
C LEU A 149 -19.03 19.03 -0.43
N ASP A 150 -17.80 19.56 -0.38
CA ASP A 150 -17.53 20.98 -0.65
C ASP A 150 -16.03 21.21 -0.94
N ASP A 151 -15.66 22.45 -1.26
CA ASP A 151 -14.30 22.84 -1.64
C ASP A 151 -13.25 22.64 -0.53
N GLN A 152 -13.66 22.55 0.73
CA GLN A 152 -12.79 22.42 1.90
C GLN A 152 -12.80 21.01 2.51
N HIS A 153 -13.84 20.20 2.26
CA HIS A 153 -14.06 18.89 2.87
C HIS A 153 -14.06 17.74 1.84
N ARG A 154 -12.97 17.64 1.07
CA ARG A 154 -12.80 16.62 0.03
C ARG A 154 -12.13 15.37 0.59
N ALA A 155 -12.93 14.35 0.91
CA ALA A 155 -12.40 13.08 1.42
C ALA A 155 -13.25 11.89 1.02
N ALA A 156 -12.61 10.75 0.83
CA ALA A 156 -13.26 9.46 0.83
C ALA A 156 -13.37 8.95 2.26
N LYS A 157 -14.57 8.59 2.71
CA LYS A 157 -14.76 7.93 4.00
C LYS A 157 -14.50 6.45 3.85
N LEU A 158 -13.57 5.93 4.65
CA LEU A 158 -13.39 4.50 4.83
C LEU A 158 -14.62 3.96 5.58
N HIS A 159 -15.29 2.97 5.00
CA HIS A 159 -16.38 2.23 5.63
C HIS A 159 -15.89 0.82 5.90
N LEU A 160 -15.08 0.68 6.95
CA LEU A 160 -14.44 -0.59 7.28
C LEU A 160 -14.95 -1.08 8.64
N GLU A 161 -15.54 -2.26 8.62
CA GLU A 161 -16.06 -2.93 9.81
C GLU A 161 -15.13 -4.07 10.21
N PHE A 162 -14.82 -4.18 11.50
CA PHE A 162 -14.08 -5.31 12.06
C PHE A 162 -14.91 -5.99 13.14
N ASP A 163 -14.95 -7.31 13.09
CA ASP A 163 -15.46 -8.11 14.19
C ASP A 163 -14.40 -8.15 15.31
N ILE A 164 -14.78 -7.73 16.52
CA ILE A 164 -13.84 -7.60 17.66
C ILE A 164 -13.27 -8.95 18.09
N ARG A 165 -14.00 -10.05 17.91
CA ARG A 165 -13.52 -11.38 18.35
C ARG A 165 -12.58 -11.98 17.32
N THR A 166 -12.90 -11.83 16.05
CA THR A 166 -12.08 -12.44 15.01
C THR A 166 -10.92 -11.52 14.60
N HIS A 167 -11.03 -10.21 14.88
CA HIS A 167 -10.19 -9.14 14.30
C HIS A 167 -10.18 -9.15 12.77
N LEU A 168 -11.19 -9.77 12.15
CA LEU A 168 -11.32 -9.88 10.71
C LEU A 168 -12.22 -8.76 10.18
N PRO A 169 -11.90 -8.23 8.98
CA PRO A 169 -12.80 -7.31 8.31
C PRO A 169 -14.10 -8.02 7.95
N ARG A 170 -15.25 -7.36 8.20
CA ARG A 170 -16.55 -7.80 7.74
C ARG A 170 -16.81 -7.22 6.35
N GLY A 171 -17.42 -8.03 5.47
CA GLY A 171 -17.90 -7.53 4.18
C GLY A 171 -19.06 -6.57 4.41
N ALA A 172 -19.01 -5.42 3.76
CA ALA A 172 -20.16 -4.54 3.58
C ALA A 172 -21.11 -5.12 2.51
#